data_AF-A0A7J9Z0C9-F1
#
_entry.id   AF-A0A7J9Z0C9-F1
#
_cell.length_a   1.000
_cell.length_b   1.000
_cell.length_c   1.000
_cell.angle_alpha   90.00
_cell.angle_beta   90.00
_cell.angle_gamma   90.00
#
_symmetry.space_group_name_H-M   'P 1'
#
loop_
_entity.id
_entity.type
_entity.pdbx_description
1 polymer ?
#
loop_
_entity_poly.entity_id
_entity_poly.type
_entity_poly.pdbx_seq_one_letter_code
_entity_poly.pdbx_strand_id
1 'polypeptide(L)'
;MTERKGLVVAFAVGTLCVAYGGWLLLTSRRLADVPAALWWLAGVLVAHDGIVAPLTIIAGLLVVRFIPALVRPPVQAGLFVSVVLVVASSALVLGLGRDPLNPSLLPLPYGRNLALLLGLVWAAVLAAIVVRSARSRRRPRDEANPSRGPQRWR
;
A
#
# COMPACT_ATOMS: atom_id res chain seq x y z
N MET A 1 23.27 9.99 6.30
CA MET A 1 24.14 8.88 5.81
C MET A 1 23.44 7.52 5.85
N THR A 2 22.59 7.25 6.85
CA THR A 2 21.69 6.08 6.96
C THR A 2 20.61 6.00 5.88
N GLU A 3 20.01 7.13 5.49
CA GLU A 3 18.97 7.19 4.43
C GLU A 3 19.47 6.66 3.08
N ARG A 4 20.70 7.02 2.70
CA ARG A 4 21.31 6.59 1.44
C ARG A 4 21.59 5.08 1.42
N LYS A 5 21.91 4.47 2.57
CA LYS A 5 22.08 3.01 2.70
C LYS A 5 20.75 2.27 2.55
N GLY A 6 19.68 2.80 3.14
CA GLY A 6 18.33 2.22 3.02
C GLY A 6 17.84 2.19 1.57
N LEU A 7 18.06 3.27 0.82
CA LEU A 7 17.73 3.34 -0.61
C LEU A 7 18.52 2.32 -1.44
N VAL A 8 19.82 2.18 -1.19
CA VAL A 8 20.67 1.20 -1.90
C VAL A 8 20.22 -0.23 -1.60
N VAL A 9 19.87 -0.54 -0.35
CA VAL A 9 19.35 -1.86 0.02
C VAL A 9 18.01 -2.13 -0.66
N ALA A 10 17.08 -1.18 -0.63
CA ALA A 10 15.78 -1.32 -1.30
C ALA A 10 15.96 -1.54 -2.81
N PHE A 11 16.88 -0.80 -3.44
CA PHE A 11 17.19 -0.94 -4.85
C PHE A 11 17.78 -2.31 -5.15
N ALA A 12 18.79 -2.75 -4.40
CA ALA A 12 19.42 -4.05 -4.57
C ALA A 12 18.44 -5.22 -4.42
N VAL A 13 17.56 -5.16 -3.40
CA VAL A 13 16.51 -6.15 -3.18
C VAL A 13 15.52 -6.15 -4.35
N GLY A 14 15.08 -4.97 -4.80
CA GLY A 14 14.19 -4.85 -5.95
C GLY A 14 14.78 -5.46 -7.22
N THR A 15 16.05 -5.14 -7.52
CA THR A 15 16.77 -5.69 -8.68
C THR A 15 16.91 -7.21 -8.60
N LEU A 16 17.26 -7.76 -7.42
CA LEU A 16 17.35 -9.20 -7.21
C LEU A 16 16.01 -9.91 -7.44
N CYS A 17 14.91 -9.35 -6.93
CA CYS A 17 13.57 -9.89 -7.18
C CYS A 17 13.21 -9.90 -8.66
N VAL A 18 13.49 -8.81 -9.38
CA VAL A 18 13.23 -8.73 -10.84
C VAL A 18 14.08 -9.74 -11.60
N ALA A 19 15.37 -9.85 -11.28
CA ALA A 19 16.28 -10.80 -11.91
C ALA A 19 15.83 -12.25 -11.67
N TYR A 20 15.43 -12.58 -10.43
CA TYR A 20 14.91 -13.89 -10.08
C TYR A 20 13.59 -14.20 -10.80
N GLY A 21 12.67 -13.22 -10.88
CA GLY A 21 11.43 -13.37 -11.64
C GLY A 21 11.69 -13.61 -13.13
N GLY A 22 12.64 -12.89 -13.73
CA GLY A 22 13.06 -13.09 -15.12
C GLY A 22 13.68 -14.47 -15.35
N TRP A 23 14.55 -14.92 -14.44
CA TRP A 23 15.10 -16.27 -14.47
C TRP A 23 14.00 -17.33 -14.40
N LEU A 24 13.03 -17.18 -13.50
CA LEU A 24 11.91 -18.10 -13.35
C LEU A 24 11.07 -18.17 -14.64
N LEU A 25 10.82 -17.03 -15.28
CA LEU A 25 10.07 -16.94 -16.53
C LEU A 25 10.74 -17.74 -17.66
N LEU A 26 12.06 -17.66 -17.75
CA LEU A 26 12.86 -18.34 -18.79
C LEU A 26 13.05 -19.83 -18.52
N THR A 27 13.04 -20.25 -17.25
CA THR A 27 13.35 -21.63 -16.85
C THR A 27 12.10 -22.49 -16.57
N SER A 28 10.96 -21.88 -16.24
CA SER A 28 9.78 -22.61 -15.77
C SER A 28 8.66 -22.76 -16.82
N ARG A 29 8.77 -22.11 -17.99
CA ARG A 29 7.75 -22.15 -19.05
C ARG A 29 8.31 -22.65 -20.38
N ARG A 30 7.46 -23.26 -21.20
CA ARG A 30 7.78 -23.48 -22.61
C ARG A 30 7.93 -22.10 -23.27
N LEU A 31 8.95 -21.91 -24.10
CA LEU A 31 9.27 -20.63 -24.76
C LEU A 31 8.08 -20.03 -25.53
N ALA A 32 7.13 -20.87 -25.97
CA ALA A 32 5.89 -20.45 -26.64
C ALA A 32 4.95 -19.61 -25.74
N ASP A 33 5.04 -19.72 -24.41
CA ASP A 33 4.16 -19.00 -23.47
C ASP A 33 4.73 -17.65 -23.03
N VAL A 34 6.00 -17.36 -23.35
CA VAL A 34 6.68 -16.12 -22.96
C VAL A 34 5.98 -14.86 -23.52
N PRO A 35 5.53 -14.81 -24.79
CA PRO A 35 4.81 -13.66 -25.30
C PRO A 35 3.50 -13.39 -24.55
N ALA A 36 2.73 -14.45 -24.23
CA ALA A 36 1.49 -14.34 -23.48
C ALA A 36 1.75 -13.85 -22.04
N ALA A 37 2.83 -14.33 -21.41
CA ALA A 37 3.24 -13.87 -20.09
C ALA A 37 3.68 -12.40 -20.09
N LEU A 38 4.45 -11.97 -21.09
CA LEU A 38 4.82 -10.56 -21.28
C LEU A 38 3.58 -9.69 -21.51
N TRP A 39 2.61 -10.20 -22.26
CA TRP A 39 1.39 -9.45 -22.54
C TRP A 39 0.51 -9.27 -21.31
N TRP A 40 0.39 -10.33 -20.50
CA TRP A 40 -0.24 -10.27 -19.20
C TRP A 40 0.49 -9.28 -18.27
N LEU A 41 1.82 -9.32 -18.24
CA LEU A 41 2.64 -8.44 -17.39
C LEU A 41 2.49 -6.97 -17.78
N ALA A 42 2.49 -6.66 -19.08
CA ALA A 42 2.21 -5.32 -19.58
C ALA A 42 0.79 -4.87 -19.23
N GLY A 43 -0.21 -5.75 -19.36
CA GLY A 43 -1.59 -5.47 -18.97
C GLY A 43 -1.70 -5.10 -17.48
N VAL A 44 -1.01 -5.85 -16.60
CA VAL A 44 -0.94 -5.55 -15.17
C VAL A 44 -0.25 -4.21 -14.92
N LEU A 45 0.86 -3.91 -15.60
CA LEU A 45 1.60 -2.67 -15.42
C LEU A 45 0.77 -1.45 -15.85
N VAL A 46 0.14 -1.52 -17.02
CA VAL A 46 -0.74 -0.45 -17.52
C VAL A 46 -1.95 -0.26 -16.62
N ALA A 47 -2.59 -1.34 -16.18
CA ALA A 47 -3.71 -1.25 -15.24
C ALA A 47 -3.26 -0.63 -13.90
N HIS A 48 -2.08 -0.99 -13.41
CA HIS A 48 -1.53 -0.44 -12.18
C HIS A 48 -1.23 1.06 -12.31
N ASP A 49 -0.45 1.45 -13.31
CA ASP A 49 0.01 2.82 -13.46
C ASP A 49 -1.08 3.76 -13.98
N GLY A 50 -2.04 3.23 -14.75
CA GLY A 50 -3.17 3.97 -15.30
C GLY A 50 -4.39 4.05 -14.41
N ILE A 51 -4.57 3.14 -13.44
CA ILE A 51 -5.78 3.07 -12.59
C ILE A 51 -5.41 3.16 -11.11
N VAL A 52 -4.54 2.26 -10.64
CA VAL A 52 -4.19 2.18 -9.21
C VAL A 52 -3.49 3.45 -8.75
N ALA A 53 -2.39 3.84 -9.41
CA ALA A 53 -1.66 5.05 -9.06
C ALA A 53 -2.54 6.32 -9.04
N PRO A 54 -3.30 6.66 -10.12
CA PRO A 54 -4.13 7.85 -10.12
C PRO A 54 -5.29 7.78 -9.12
N LEU A 55 -5.97 6.64 -8.95
CA LEU A 55 -7.03 6.52 -7.94
C LEU A 55 -6.48 6.73 -6.53
N THR A 56 -5.30 6.21 -6.24
CA THR A 56 -4.68 6.39 -4.92
C THR A 56 -4.27 7.84 -4.69
N ILE A 57 -3.74 8.51 -5.72
CA ILE A 57 -3.38 9.92 -5.67
C ILE A 57 -4.63 10.80 -5.51
N ILE A 58 -5.70 10.55 -6.27
CA ILE A 58 -6.96 11.27 -6.19
C ILE A 58 -7.62 11.07 -4.82
N ALA A 59 -7.71 9.82 -4.35
CA ALA A 59 -8.24 9.52 -3.03
C ALA A 59 -7.40 10.19 -1.93
N GLY A 60 -6.08 10.15 -2.06
CA GLY A 60 -5.16 10.88 -1.18
C GLY A 60 -5.44 12.38 -1.20
N LEU A 61 -5.52 13.01 -2.36
CA LEU A 61 -5.77 14.45 -2.52
C LEU A 61 -7.13 14.88 -1.94
N LEU A 62 -8.19 14.15 -2.25
CA LEU A 62 -9.54 14.42 -1.77
C LEU A 62 -9.60 14.32 -0.25
N VAL A 63 -9.02 13.25 0.31
CA VAL A 63 -9.07 12.99 1.75
C VAL A 63 -8.16 13.96 2.51
N VAL A 64 -6.97 14.26 2.01
CA VAL A 64 -6.00 15.22 2.59
C VAL A 64 -6.59 16.63 2.76
N ARG A 65 -7.58 17.02 1.95
CA ARG A 65 -8.28 18.32 2.07
C ARG A 65 -9.11 18.44 3.35
N PHE A 66 -9.59 17.32 3.91
CA PHE A 66 -10.55 17.32 5.01
C PHE A 66 -10.00 16.81 6.34
N ILE A 67 -8.77 16.26 6.37
CA ILE A 67 -8.21 15.69 7.60
C ILE A 67 -6.87 16.32 8.06
N PRO A 68 -6.65 16.41 9.39
CA PRO A 68 -5.43 16.96 10.00
C PRO A 68 -4.15 16.25 9.53
N ALA A 69 -3.02 16.97 9.49
CA ALA A 69 -1.73 16.42 9.04
C ALA A 69 -1.31 15.14 9.79
N LEU A 70 -1.68 15.02 11.06
CA LEU A 70 -1.35 13.87 11.91
C LEU A 70 -1.97 12.55 11.43
N VAL A 71 -3.14 12.61 10.79
CA VAL A 71 -3.90 11.42 10.34
C VAL A 71 -3.67 11.09 8.87
N ARG A 72 -3.01 11.96 8.10
CA ARG A 72 -2.80 11.74 6.65
C ARG A 72 -1.99 10.48 6.34
N PRO A 73 -0.83 10.21 6.97
CA PRO A 73 -0.03 9.03 6.62
C PRO A 73 -0.74 7.68 6.82
N PRO A 74 -1.38 7.39 7.98
CA PRO A 74 -2.06 6.11 8.15
C PRO A 74 -3.26 5.96 7.21
N VAL A 75 -3.98 7.04 6.90
CA VAL A 75 -5.11 6.99 5.95
C VAL A 75 -4.63 6.74 4.52
N GLN A 76 -3.54 7.37 4.09
CA GLN A 76 -2.94 7.10 2.77
C GLN A 76 -2.49 5.64 2.64
N ALA A 77 -1.84 5.10 3.68
CA ALA A 77 -1.45 3.69 3.71
C ALA A 77 -2.68 2.77 3.64
N GLY A 78 -3.74 3.08 4.41
CA GLY A 78 -5.00 2.32 4.38
C GLY A 78 -5.68 2.33 3.01
N LEU A 79 -5.73 3.49 2.35
CA LEU A 79 -6.28 3.63 1.00
C LEU A 79 -5.47 2.83 -0.01
N PHE A 80 -4.14 2.93 0.01
CA PHE A 80 -3.26 2.17 -0.88
C PHE A 80 -3.48 0.65 -0.72
N VAL A 81 -3.45 0.15 0.52
CA VAL A 81 -3.69 -1.27 0.81
C VAL A 81 -5.09 -1.70 0.37
N SER A 82 -6.10 -0.84 0.54
CA SER A 82 -7.47 -1.12 0.09
C SER A 82 -7.55 -1.27 -1.43
N VAL A 83 -6.92 -0.38 -2.20
CA VAL A 83 -6.90 -0.47 -3.67
C VAL A 83 -6.20 -1.75 -4.11
N VAL A 84 -5.04 -2.06 -3.53
CA VAL A 84 -4.29 -3.30 -3.83
C VAL A 84 -5.15 -4.53 -3.54
N LEU A 85 -5.83 -4.58 -2.39
CA LEU A 85 -6.72 -5.69 -2.04
C LEU A 85 -7.87 -5.84 -3.04
N VAL A 86 -8.55 -4.74 -3.40
CA VAL A 86 -9.66 -4.75 -4.36
C VAL A 86 -9.19 -5.25 -5.72
N VAL A 87 -8.07 -4.74 -6.24
CA VAL A 87 -7.55 -5.17 -7.54
C VAL A 87 -7.12 -6.63 -7.51
N ALA A 88 -6.34 -7.04 -6.51
CA ALA A 88 -5.84 -8.41 -6.39
C ALA A 88 -6.96 -9.45 -6.23
N SER A 89 -8.07 -9.08 -5.58
CA SER A 89 -9.21 -9.98 -5.37
C SER A 89 -10.34 -9.81 -6.38
N SER A 90 -10.26 -8.82 -7.29
CA SER A 90 -11.32 -8.49 -8.26
C SER A 90 -11.78 -9.70 -9.07
N ALA A 91 -10.85 -10.47 -9.64
CA ALA A 91 -11.17 -11.66 -10.43
C ALA A 91 -11.94 -12.72 -9.62
N LEU A 92 -11.56 -12.90 -8.36
CA LEU A 92 -12.19 -13.86 -7.46
C LEU A 92 -13.59 -13.41 -7.03
N VAL A 93 -13.76 -12.12 -6.75
CA VAL A 93 -15.05 -11.51 -6.38
C VAL A 93 -16.02 -11.49 -7.56
N LEU A 94 -15.51 -11.19 -8.76
CA LEU A 94 -16.29 -11.21 -10.00
C LEU A 94 -16.60 -12.63 -10.50
N GLY A 95 -16.03 -13.66 -9.86
CA GLY A 95 -16.25 -15.05 -10.24
C GLY A 95 -15.62 -15.42 -11.59
N LEU A 96 -14.57 -14.71 -12.02
CA LEU A 96 -13.88 -15.03 -13.26
C LEU A 96 -13.24 -16.42 -13.15
N GLY A 97 -13.58 -17.31 -14.09
CA GLY A 97 -13.14 -18.72 -14.06
C GLY A 97 -13.99 -19.62 -13.17
N ARG A 98 -15.17 -19.17 -12.72
CA ARG A 98 -16.13 -20.03 -12.01
C ARG A 98 -16.75 -21.03 -12.98
N ASP A 99 -16.53 -22.31 -12.71
CA ASP A 99 -17.12 -23.42 -13.46
C ASP A 99 -18.24 -24.07 -12.62
N PRO A 100 -19.50 -24.09 -13.11
CA PRO A 100 -20.59 -24.80 -12.45
C PRO A 100 -20.33 -26.28 -12.23
N LEU A 101 -19.52 -26.91 -13.09
CA LEU A 101 -19.15 -28.32 -13.02
C LEU A 101 -17.99 -28.58 -12.07
N ASN A 102 -17.27 -27.53 -11.65
CA ASN A 102 -16.21 -27.62 -10.66
C ASN A 102 -16.32 -26.52 -9.59
N PRO A 103 -17.25 -26.67 -8.63
CA PRO A 103 -17.47 -25.68 -7.58
C PRO A 103 -16.27 -25.50 -6.63
N SER A 104 -15.29 -26.40 -6.67
CA SER A 104 -14.06 -26.29 -5.89
C SER A 104 -13.09 -25.19 -6.37
N LEU A 105 -13.29 -24.64 -7.58
CA LEU A 105 -12.43 -23.58 -8.13
C LEU A 105 -12.58 -22.26 -7.36
N LEU A 106 -13.81 -21.89 -6.98
CA LEU A 106 -14.10 -20.68 -6.19
C LEU A 106 -15.04 -21.01 -5.01
N PRO A 107 -14.55 -21.71 -3.98
CA PRO A 107 -15.38 -22.24 -2.90
C PRO A 107 -15.70 -21.19 -1.85
N LEU A 108 -14.88 -20.14 -1.72
CA LEU A 108 -15.04 -19.13 -0.67
C LEU A 108 -15.94 -17.98 -1.12
N PRO A 109 -16.70 -17.36 -0.19
CA PRO A 109 -17.43 -16.12 -0.47
C PRO A 109 -16.44 -14.94 -0.49
N TYR A 110 -15.75 -14.77 -1.63
CA TYR A 110 -14.67 -13.78 -1.77
C TYR A 110 -15.14 -12.34 -1.52
N GLY A 111 -16.39 -11.99 -1.86
CA GLY A 111 -16.94 -10.68 -1.52
C GLY A 111 -17.00 -10.41 -0.01
N ARG A 112 -17.46 -11.40 0.77
CA ARG A 112 -17.48 -11.32 2.24
C ARG A 112 -16.06 -11.23 2.81
N ASN A 113 -15.14 -12.03 2.30
CA ASN A 113 -13.76 -12.05 2.79
C ASN A 113 -13.03 -10.75 2.46
N LEU A 114 -13.25 -10.17 1.28
CA LEU A 114 -12.72 -8.86 0.92
C LEU A 114 -13.25 -7.78 1.87
N ALA A 115 -14.56 -7.77 2.16
CA ALA A 115 -15.14 -6.82 3.10
C ALA A 115 -14.53 -6.95 4.51
N LEU A 116 -14.29 -8.17 4.99
CA LEU A 116 -13.62 -8.43 6.27
C LEU A 116 -12.18 -7.92 6.28
N LEU A 117 -11.42 -8.16 5.21
CA LEU A 117 -10.04 -7.68 5.09
C LEU A 117 -9.98 -6.15 5.04
N LEU A 118 -10.86 -5.50 4.28
CA LEU A 118 -10.97 -4.04 4.28
C LEU A 118 -11.32 -3.51 5.66
N GLY A 119 -12.27 -4.15 6.36
CA GLY A 119 -12.60 -3.82 7.75
C GLY A 119 -11.39 -3.90 8.68
N LEU A 120 -10.58 -4.96 8.55
CA LEU A 120 -9.36 -5.14 9.34
C LEU A 120 -8.31 -4.06 9.03
N VAL A 121 -8.13 -3.71 7.76
CA VAL A 121 -7.23 -2.63 7.34
C VAL A 121 -7.65 -1.31 7.98
N TRP A 122 -8.92 -0.94 7.91
CA TRP A 122 -9.41 0.31 8.48
C TRP A 122 -9.40 0.30 10.02
N ALA A 123 -9.62 -0.85 10.66
CA ALA A 123 -9.40 -1.00 12.10
C ALA A 123 -7.94 -0.72 12.49
N ALA A 124 -6.97 -1.22 11.71
CA ALA A 124 -5.56 -0.95 11.93
C ALA A 124 -5.20 0.53 11.70
N VAL A 125 -5.78 1.17 10.69
CA VAL A 125 -5.63 2.61 10.42
C VAL A 125 -6.13 3.43 11.61
N LEU A 126 -7.33 3.13 12.11
CA LEU A 126 -7.91 3.79 13.29
C LEU A 126 -7.03 3.61 14.53
N ALA A 127 -6.54 2.39 14.78
CA ALA A 127 -5.63 2.12 15.88
C ALA A 127 -4.33 2.94 15.76
N ALA A 128 -3.74 3.02 14.56
CA ALA A 128 -2.55 3.82 14.30
C ALA A 128 -2.77 5.32 14.55
N ILE A 129 -3.94 5.85 14.18
CA ILE A 129 -4.35 7.24 14.46
C ILE A 129 -4.45 7.48 15.97
N VAL A 130 -5.12 6.59 16.71
CA VAL A 130 -5.28 6.70 18.17
C VAL A 130 -3.92 6.71 18.86
N VAL A 131 -3.03 5.78 18.50
CA VAL A 131 -1.67 5.69 19.05
C VAL A 131 -0.87 6.96 18.74
N ARG A 132 -0.93 7.48 17.52
CA ARG A 132 -0.25 8.74 17.14
C ARG A 132 -0.77 9.94 17.93
N SER A 133 -2.09 10.09 18.04
CA SER A 133 -2.71 11.18 18.81
C SER A 133 -2.33 11.11 20.28
N ALA A 134 -2.33 9.91 20.88
CA ALA A 134 -1.90 9.72 22.26
C ALA A 134 -0.43 10.10 22.48
N ARG A 135 0.46 9.77 21.53
CA ARG A 135 1.88 10.15 21.59
C ARG A 135 2.11 11.65 21.38
N SER A 136 1.36 12.28 20.48
CA SER A 136 1.47 13.73 20.23
C SER A 136 1.05 14.56 21.45
N ARG A 137 0.02 14.13 22.19
CA ARG A 137 -0.41 14.79 23.43
C ARG A 137 0.58 14.63 24.58
N ARG A 138 1.44 13.62 24.54
CA ARG A 138 2.46 13.34 25.55
C ARG A 138 3.78 14.08 25.33
N ARG A 139 3.96 14.81 24.22
CA ARG A 139 5.09 15.75 24.08
C ARG A 139 4.74 17.00 24.89
N PRO A 140 5.30 17.17 26.10
CA PRO A 140 5.05 18.35 26.90
C PRO A 140 5.76 19.53 26.26
N ARG A 141 5.23 20.70 26.55
CA ARG A 141 5.66 22.03 26.14
C ARG A 141 7.02 22.38 26.77
N ASP A 142 8.10 21.69 26.39
CA ASP A 142 9.47 22.04 26.82
C ASP A 142 9.92 23.42 26.27
N GLU A 143 9.15 24.02 25.36
CA GLU A 143 9.32 25.38 24.86
C GLU A 143 8.64 26.47 25.71
N ALA A 144 7.89 26.11 26.76
CA ALA A 144 7.38 27.08 27.74
C ALA A 144 8.33 27.24 28.93
N ASN A 145 9.62 27.41 28.66
CA ASN A 145 10.50 28.10 29.59
C ASN A 145 10.85 29.51 29.05
N PRO A 146 10.08 30.55 29.41
CA PRO A 146 10.37 31.94 29.10
C PRO A 146 11.50 32.54 29.96
N SER A 147 12.15 31.79 30.86
CA SER A 147 13.04 32.37 31.89
C SER A 147 14.45 32.76 31.42
N ARG A 148 14.70 32.90 30.11
CA ARG A 148 15.92 33.58 29.61
C ARG A 148 15.58 34.88 28.88
N GLY A 149 15.19 35.87 29.68
CA GLY A 149 15.44 37.29 29.40
C GLY A 149 15.30 38.09 30.70
N PRO A 150 15.96 39.25 30.88
CA PRO A 150 16.92 39.94 30.01
C PRO A 150 18.20 40.40 30.76
N GLN A 151 19.39 39.88 30.43
CA GLN A 151 20.65 40.39 31.01
C GLN A 151 21.37 41.35 30.06
N ARG A 152 20.88 42.58 30.21
CA ARG A 152 21.49 43.88 29.96
C ARG A 152 22.95 43.93 30.47
N TRP A 153 23.93 44.01 29.58
CA TRP A 153 25.31 44.47 29.85
C TRP A 153 25.61 45.51 28.75
N ARG A 154 25.50 46.80 29.06
CA ARG A 154 26.58 47.71 29.47
C ARG A 154 27.73 47.74 28.47
#